data_AF-X0UC20-F1
#
_entry.id   AF-X0UC20-F1
#
_cell.length_a   1.000
_cell.length_b   1.000
_cell.length_c   1.000
_cell.angle_alpha   90.00
_cell.angle_beta   90.00
_cell.angle_gamma   90.00
#
_symmetry.space_group_name_H-M   'P 1'
#
loop_
_entity.id
_entity.type
_entity.pdbx_description
1 polymer ?
#
loop_
_entity_poly.entity_id
_entity_poly.type
_entity_poly.pdbx_seq_one_letter_code
_entity_poly.pdbx_strand_id
1 'polypeptide(L)'
;QMSVTLDGQNLFDEHQLEIEQDSLNRDSIERAVAGLDGVLSVDMGGRARKIRQRGTLRAQSRTQMNDRINVISAYMDGNTHTLVSNEGEKIDNLRMDSFKVSKEQTGGSGIIADYEIVYTQLV
;
A
#
# COMPACT_ATOMS: atom_id res chain seq x y z
N GLN A 1 9.03 9.58 17.18
CA GLN A 1 9.36 9.45 15.75
C GLN A 1 8.53 8.29 15.24
N MET A 2 7.54 8.55 14.40
CA MET A 2 6.66 7.52 13.87
C MET A 2 7.08 7.29 12.41
N SER A 3 7.48 6.05 12.12
CA SER A 3 8.00 5.62 10.82
C SER A 3 7.05 4.62 10.21
N VAL A 4 6.90 4.62 8.88
CA VAL A 4 6.12 3.59 8.20
C VAL A 4 6.85 2.27 8.23
N THR A 5 6.12 1.23 8.63
CA THR A 5 6.64 -0.13 8.68
C THR A 5 5.81 -1.09 7.86
N LEU A 6 6.47 -2.00 7.14
CA LEU A 6 5.84 -3.16 6.52
C LEU A 6 6.26 -4.40 7.32
N ASP A 7 5.29 -5.13 7.87
CA ASP A 7 5.52 -6.25 8.81
C ASP A 7 6.47 -5.90 9.97
N GLY A 8 6.39 -4.66 10.45
CA GLY A 8 7.24 -4.14 11.53
C GLY A 8 8.64 -3.73 11.09
N GLN A 9 9.00 -3.87 9.81
CA GLN A 9 10.27 -3.41 9.26
C GLN A 9 10.17 -1.98 8.72
N ASN A 10 11.09 -1.11 9.15
CA ASN A 10 11.22 0.24 8.62
C ASN A 10 12.03 0.22 7.31
N LEU A 11 11.33 0.01 6.19
CA LEU A 11 11.94 -0.14 4.86
C LEU A 11 11.96 1.18 4.07
N PHE A 12 11.06 2.10 4.40
CA PHE A 12 10.77 3.29 3.61
C PHE A 12 11.38 4.53 4.26
N ASP A 13 11.89 5.46 3.44
CA ASP A 13 12.31 6.74 3.99
C ASP A 13 11.09 7.62 4.25
N GLU A 14 11.10 8.33 5.36
CA GLU A 14 9.96 9.15 5.83
C GLU A 14 9.66 10.36 4.91
N HIS A 15 10.59 10.72 4.03
CA HIS A 15 10.45 11.90 3.18
C HIS A 15 9.51 11.61 1.99
N GLN A 16 8.36 12.29 1.98
CA GLN A 16 7.35 12.29 0.91
C GLN A 16 6.59 10.97 0.76
N LEU A 17 6.24 10.33 1.87
CA LEU A 17 5.36 9.16 1.80
C LEU A 17 3.89 9.58 1.66
N GLU A 18 3.28 9.26 0.53
CA GLU A 18 1.85 9.44 0.28
C GLU A 18 1.18 8.07 0.21
N ILE A 19 0.15 7.85 1.05
CA ILE A 19 -0.69 6.65 1.03
C ILE A 19 -2.10 7.07 0.59
N GLU A 20 -2.47 6.72 -0.64
CA GLU A 20 -3.82 6.89 -1.15
C GLU A 20 -4.61 5.60 -0.91
N GLN A 21 -5.65 5.66 -0.07
CA GLN A 21 -6.61 4.58 0.08
C GLN A 21 -7.82 4.87 -0.82
N ASP A 22 -8.14 3.97 -1.75
CA ASP A 22 -9.39 4.08 -2.51
C ASP A 22 -10.60 3.89 -1.56
N SER A 23 -11.71 4.55 -1.86
CA SER A 23 -12.90 4.49 -1.01
C SER A 23 -13.43 3.05 -0.90
N LEU A 24 -13.86 2.67 0.30
CA LEU A 24 -14.54 1.39 0.54
C LEU A 24 -15.87 1.40 -0.24
N ASN A 25 -15.86 0.84 -1.45
CA ASN A 25 -17.06 0.71 -2.25
C ASN A 25 -17.87 -0.49 -1.72
N ARG A 26 -18.97 -0.21 -1.02
CA ARG A 26 -19.92 -1.22 -0.56
C ARG A 26 -20.97 -1.40 -1.66
N ASP A 27 -21.03 -2.59 -2.25
CA ASP A 27 -22.16 -2.92 -3.11
C ASP A 27 -23.35 -3.31 -2.24
N SER A 28 -24.45 -2.56 -2.33
CA SER A 28 -25.76 -2.98 -1.85
C SER A 28 -26.63 -3.37 -3.03
N ILE A 29 -27.17 -4.60 -3.03
CA ILE A 29 -28.25 -4.93 -3.95
C ILE A 29 -29.57 -4.59 -3.26
N GLU A 30 -30.31 -3.68 -3.88
CA GLU A 30 -31.66 -3.30 -3.51
C GLU A 30 -32.68 -4.13 -4.29
N ARG A 31 -33.50 -4.92 -3.61
CA ARG A 31 -34.62 -5.66 -4.22
C ARG A 31 -35.94 -5.17 -3.65
N ALA A 32 -36.81 -4.64 -4.51
CA ALA A 32 -38.21 -4.39 -4.18
C ALA A 32 -39.01 -5.69 -4.29
N VAL A 33 -39.73 -6.07 -3.23
CA VAL A 33 -40.59 -7.27 -3.19
C VAL A 33 -42.04 -6.82 -3.09
N ALA A 34 -42.91 -7.32 -3.98
CA ALA A 34 -44.32 -6.98 -3.95
C ALA A 34 -44.97 -7.48 -2.65
N GLY A 35 -45.59 -6.57 -1.88
CA GLY A 35 -46.21 -6.86 -0.58
C GLY A 35 -45.41 -6.44 0.65
N LEU A 36 -44.26 -5.78 0.47
CA LEU A 36 -43.46 -5.19 1.54
C LEU A 36 -43.29 -3.68 1.28
N ASP A 37 -43.66 -2.83 2.24
CA ASP A 37 -43.32 -1.40 2.19
C ASP A 37 -41.86 -1.24 2.63
N GLY A 38 -40.95 -1.46 1.68
CA GLY A 38 -39.50 -1.32 1.90
C GLY A 38 -38.67 -2.02 0.83
N VAL A 39 -37.38 -1.72 0.81
CA VAL A 39 -36.40 -2.33 -0.09
C VAL A 39 -35.54 -3.30 0.73
N LEU A 40 -35.42 -4.56 0.28
CA LEU A 40 -34.47 -5.50 0.85
C LEU A 40 -33.07 -5.09 0.37
N SER A 41 -32.24 -4.59 1.29
CA SER A 41 -30.82 -4.34 1.03
C SER A 41 -30.01 -5.56 1.46
N VAL A 42 -29.32 -6.18 0.49
CA VAL A 42 -28.38 -7.27 0.74
C VAL A 42 -26.97 -6.68 0.68
N ASP A 43 -26.29 -6.67 1.84
CA ASP A 43 -24.86 -6.31 1.94
C ASP A 43 -24.02 -7.42 1.31
N MET A 44 -23.31 -7.11 0.22
CA MET A 44 -22.49 -8.09 -0.49
C MET A 44 -21.05 -8.19 0.05
N GLY A 45 -20.76 -7.60 1.20
CA GLY A 45 -19.43 -7.62 1.83
C GLY A 45 -18.47 -6.60 1.23
N GLY A 46 -17.31 -6.43 1.89
CA GLY A 46 -16.28 -5.49 1.43
C GLY A 46 -15.59 -5.99 0.17
N ARG A 47 -15.46 -5.15 -0.87
CA ARG A 47 -14.57 -5.47 -1.99
C ARG A 47 -13.12 -5.22 -1.57
N ALA A 48 -12.20 -6.00 -2.15
CA ALA A 48 -10.77 -5.74 -2.02
C ALA A 48 -10.47 -4.31 -2.51
N ARG A 49 -9.84 -3.48 -1.67
CA ARG A 49 -9.51 -2.09 -2.01
C ARG A 49 -8.06 -1.94 -2.40
N LYS A 50 -7.78 -1.02 -3.33
CA LYS A 50 -6.40 -0.71 -3.72
C LYS A 50 -5.84 0.38 -2.83
N ILE A 51 -4.58 0.22 -2.47
CA ILE A 51 -3.82 1.21 -1.71
C ILE A 51 -2.57 1.51 -2.51
N ARG A 52 -2.31 2.79 -2.75
CA ARG A 52 -1.11 3.25 -3.45
C ARG A 52 -0.20 3.96 -2.47
N GLN A 53 1.05 3.53 -2.42
CA GLN A 53 2.10 4.15 -1.63
C GLN A 53 3.15 4.73 -2.57
N ARG A 54 3.46 6.02 -2.43
CA ARG A 54 4.54 6.69 -3.17
C ARG A 54 5.54 7.28 -2.20
N GLY A 55 6.81 7.31 -2.57
CA GLY A 55 7.83 7.97 -1.78
C GLY A 55 9.19 7.97 -2.45
N THR A 56 10.21 8.31 -1.67
CA THR A 56 11.61 8.29 -2.12
C THR A 56 12.42 7.27 -1.34
N LEU A 57 13.33 6.57 -2.02
CA LEU A 57 14.39 5.77 -1.42
C LEU A 57 15.70 6.52 -1.55
N ARG A 58 16.54 6.43 -0.53
CA ARG A 58 17.87 7.03 -0.46
C ARG A 58 18.89 5.97 -0.06
N ALA A 59 20.05 5.99 -0.72
CA ALA A 59 21.14 5.10 -0.40
C ALA A 59 22.49 5.79 -0.64
N GLN A 60 23.54 5.36 0.06
CA GLN A 60 24.88 5.94 -0.15
C GLN A 60 25.55 5.41 -1.42
N SER A 61 25.08 4.29 -1.95
CA SER A 61 25.63 3.65 -3.15
C SER A 61 24.55 2.90 -3.91
N ARG A 62 24.85 2.56 -5.17
CA ARG A 62 23.94 1.79 -6.02
C ARG A 62 23.74 0.37 -5.53
N THR A 63 24.77 -0.23 -4.93
CA THR A 63 24.64 -1.53 -4.28
C THR A 63 23.63 -1.48 -3.14
N GLN A 64 23.75 -0.49 -2.23
CA GLN A 64 22.78 -0.32 -1.16
C GLN A 64 21.37 -0.01 -1.68
N MET A 65 21.25 0.77 -2.76
CA MET A 65 19.95 1.02 -3.41
C MET A 65 19.35 -0.30 -3.91
N ASN A 66 20.12 -1.10 -4.64
CA ASN A 66 19.69 -2.40 -5.12
C ASN A 66 19.30 -3.34 -3.98
N ASP A 67 20.06 -3.35 -2.88
CA ASP A 67 19.73 -4.16 -1.70
C ASP A 67 18.37 -3.74 -1.10
N ARG A 68 18.11 -2.43 -0.96
CA ARG A 68 16.81 -1.94 -0.49
C ARG A 68 15.68 -2.32 -1.44
N ILE A 69 15.89 -2.16 -2.75
CA ILE A 69 14.92 -2.55 -3.78
C ILE A 69 14.63 -4.06 -3.71
N ASN A 70 15.66 -4.89 -3.55
CA ASN A 70 15.51 -6.34 -3.45
C ASN A 70 14.73 -6.74 -2.18
N VAL A 71 15.03 -6.11 -1.04
CA VAL A 71 14.30 -6.35 0.21
C VAL A 71 12.82 -6.01 0.06
N ILE A 72 12.48 -4.84 -0.52
CA ILE A 72 11.08 -4.46 -0.74
C ILE A 72 10.41 -5.38 -1.77
N SER A 73 11.13 -5.74 -2.86
CA SER A 73 10.61 -6.63 -3.90
C SER A 73 10.30 -8.04 -3.38
N ALA A 74 10.98 -8.48 -2.33
CA ALA A 74 10.71 -9.78 -1.71
C ALA A 74 9.30 -9.88 -1.09
N TYR A 75 8.65 -8.76 -0.80
CA TYR A 75 7.25 -8.70 -0.35
C TYR A 75 6.23 -8.85 -1.50
N MET A 76 6.69 -8.99 -2.75
CA MET A 76 5.86 -9.45 -3.88
C MET A 76 5.82 -10.99 -3.93
N ASP A 77 5.64 -11.64 -2.78
CA ASP A 77 5.65 -13.10 -2.62
C ASP A 77 4.24 -13.72 -2.77
N GLY A 78 3.20 -12.89 -2.88
CA GLY A 78 1.80 -13.30 -2.96
C GLY A 78 1.10 -13.45 -1.61
N ASN A 79 1.81 -13.27 -0.50
CA ASN A 79 1.26 -13.28 0.85
C ASN A 79 0.64 -11.92 1.21
N THR A 80 -0.02 -11.90 2.36
CA THR A 80 -0.55 -10.67 2.96
C THR A 80 0.40 -10.12 4.02
N HIS A 81 0.47 -8.80 4.07
CA HIS A 81 1.35 -8.03 4.94
C HIS A 81 0.56 -6.97 5.70
N THR A 82 1.21 -6.40 6.70
CA THR A 82 0.71 -5.32 7.53
C THR A 82 1.50 -4.06 7.26
N LEU A 83 0.83 -2.98 6.84
CA LEU A 83 1.43 -1.66 6.75
C LEU A 83 1.00 -0.82 7.96
N VAL A 84 1.95 -0.17 8.62
CA VAL A 84 1.67 0.82 9.66
C VAL A 84 2.06 2.19 9.12
N SER A 85 1.13 3.14 9.07
CA SER A 85 1.37 4.49 8.56
C SER A 85 2.16 5.35 9.55
N ASN A 86 2.60 6.53 9.11
CA ASN A 86 3.30 7.50 9.97
C ASN A 86 2.40 8.03 11.11
N GLU A 87 1.09 7.86 11.01
CA GLU A 87 0.12 8.24 12.04
C GLU A 87 -0.16 7.08 13.02
N GLY A 88 0.48 5.92 12.81
CA GLY A 88 0.25 4.70 13.58
C GLY A 88 -1.00 3.92 13.14
N GLU A 89 -1.65 4.33 12.04
CA GLU A 89 -2.76 3.58 11.46
C GLU A 89 -2.25 2.24 10.92
N LYS A 90 -2.82 1.14 11.41
CA LYS A 90 -2.49 -0.20 10.96
C LYS A 90 -3.45 -0.63 9.86
N ILE A 91 -2.89 -1.05 8.73
CA ILE A 91 -3.61 -1.55 7.57
C ILE A 91 -3.16 -3.01 7.34
N ASP A 92 -4.04 -3.93 7.69
CA ASP A 92 -3.80 -5.38 7.60
C ASP A 92 -4.23 -5.96 6.26
N ASN A 93 -3.87 -7.23 6.00
CA ASN A 93 -4.28 -8.01 4.83
C ASN A 93 -3.85 -7.42 3.48
N LEU A 94 -2.69 -6.79 3.40
CA LEU A 94 -2.20 -6.16 2.18
C LEU A 94 -1.35 -7.13 1.37
N ARG A 95 -1.79 -7.49 0.17
CA ARG A 95 -0.92 -8.13 -0.81
C ARG A 95 -0.25 -7.08 -1.68
N MET A 96 1.08 -7.12 -1.81
CA MET A 96 1.79 -6.26 -2.74
C MET A 96 1.59 -6.77 -4.17
N ASP A 97 0.94 -5.97 -5.02
CA ASP A 97 0.66 -6.35 -6.40
C ASP A 97 1.69 -5.78 -7.38
N SER A 98 2.25 -4.60 -7.10
CA SER A 98 3.34 -4.05 -7.91
C SER A 98 4.23 -3.13 -7.10
N PHE A 99 5.53 -3.18 -7.40
CA PHE A 99 6.54 -2.25 -6.91
C PHE A 99 7.33 -1.73 -8.11
N LYS A 100 7.37 -0.41 -8.26
CA LYS A 100 8.07 0.28 -9.34
C LYS A 100 9.01 1.31 -8.74
N VAL A 101 10.21 1.39 -9.29
CA VAL A 101 11.21 2.38 -8.91
C VAL A 101 11.48 3.26 -10.13
N SER A 102 11.47 4.57 -9.93
CA SER A 102 11.79 5.57 -10.95
C SER A 102 13.29 5.56 -11.24
N LYS A 103 13.72 6.35 -12.23
CA LYS A 103 15.13 6.43 -12.59
C LYS A 103 15.93 7.02 -11.43
N GLU A 104 17.01 6.34 -11.06
CA GLU A 104 17.97 6.82 -10.06
C GLU A 104 18.50 8.22 -10.39
N GLN A 105 18.51 9.08 -9.39
CA GLN A 105 19.10 10.41 -9.42
C GLN A 105 20.30 10.43 -8.47
N THR A 106 21.48 10.74 -9.00
CA THR A 106 22.69 10.95 -8.20
C THR A 106 22.76 12.41 -7.78
N GLY A 107 22.76 12.67 -6.47
CA GLY A 107 22.89 14.03 -5.94
C GLY A 107 23.77 14.05 -4.70
N GLY A 108 24.89 14.80 -4.77
CA GLY A 108 25.74 15.30 -3.67
C GLY A 108 26.32 14.31 -2.64
N SER A 109 25.47 13.49 -2.01
CA SER A 109 25.79 12.58 -0.91
C SER A 109 25.18 11.18 -1.05
N GLY A 110 24.48 10.88 -2.15
CA GLY A 110 23.91 9.55 -2.38
C GLY A 110 23.11 9.41 -3.67
N ILE A 111 22.39 8.29 -3.73
CA ILE A 111 21.44 7.94 -4.79
C ILE A 111 20.04 8.09 -4.22
N ILE A 112 19.19 8.76 -4.97
CA ILE A 112 17.77 8.93 -4.67
C ILE A 112 16.98 8.29 -5.81
N ALA A 113 15.93 7.54 -5.48
CA ALA A 113 15.00 7.00 -6.45
C ALA A 113 13.57 7.11 -5.92
N ASP A 114 12.65 7.61 -6.73
CA ASP A 114 11.23 7.61 -6.35
C ASP A 114 10.69 6.20 -6.52
N TYR A 115 9.63 5.86 -5.80
CA TYR A 115 8.97 4.58 -5.97
C TYR A 115 7.46 4.69 -5.85
N GLU A 116 6.78 3.70 -6.43
CA GLU A 116 5.35 3.47 -6.29
C GLU A 116 5.12 1.99 -5.95
N ILE A 117 4.37 1.75 -4.88
CA ILE A 117 3.84 0.43 -4.53
C ILE A 117 2.32 0.46 -4.65
N VAL A 118 1.75 -0.58 -5.26
CA VAL A 118 0.31 -0.82 -5.26
C VAL A 118 0.04 -2.09 -4.46
N TYR A 119 -0.78 -1.95 -3.43
CA TYR A 119 -1.31 -3.05 -2.64
C TYR A 119 -2.78 -3.29 -2.98
N THR A 120 -3.22 -4.53 -2.85
CA THR A 120 -4.63 -4.88 -2.71
C THR A 120 -4.87 -5.35 -1.29
N GLN A 121 -5.78 -4.69 -0.58
CA GLN A 121 -6.25 -5.16 0.71
C GLN A 121 -7.30 -6.25 0.52
N LEU A 122 -7.00 -7.44 1.02
CA LEU A 122 -7.88 -8.60 1.01
C LEU A 122 -8.78 -8.59 2.27
N VAL A 123 -9.99 -9.14 2.11
CA VAL A 123 -11.04 -9.20 3.14
C VAL A 123 -10.95 -10.48 3.93
#